data_AF-W2Y338-F1
#
_entry.id   AF-W2Y338-F1
#
_cell.length_a   1.000
_cell.length_b   1.000
_cell.length_c   1.000
_cell.angle_alpha   90.00
_cell.angle_beta   90.00
_cell.angle_gamma   90.00
#
_symmetry.space_group_name_H-M   'P 1'
#
loop_
_entity.id
_entity.type
_entity.pdbx_description
1 polymer ?
#
loop_
_entity_poly.entity_id
_entity_poly.type
_entity_poly.pdbx_seq_one_letter_code
_entity_poly.pdbx_strand_id
1 'polypeptide(L)'
;MAYPARLDDLKDLFGRETEAISSISNSVRDYLNHTFSHLLLFDSNRLTEDTLQVYSRAVFVKGAPLHTCVGFIDGTVRVMCRPMQNQKYVYNGHKRKHALKYQSVIAPDGIIIHLRGPYAGTLHDAFILRESGLLEAAAEHLKFGGKHDIFYGDPAYGQQDHIIAPFKGALLTEDEQEFSKRMSEVRVSVEWGFGKIVRY
;
A
#
# COMPACT_ATOMS: atom_id res chain seq x y z
N MET A 1 -9.01 -24.96 7.39
CA MET A 1 -9.60 -24.22 6.24
C MET A 1 -8.45 -23.80 5.34
N ALA A 2 -8.50 -24.10 4.03
CA ALA A 2 -7.46 -23.65 3.10
C ALA A 2 -7.72 -22.18 2.73
N TYR A 3 -6.70 -21.32 2.78
CA TYR A 3 -6.80 -19.93 2.33
C TYR A 3 -6.11 -19.79 0.96
N PRO A 4 -6.72 -19.08 -0.01
CA PRO A 4 -8.03 -18.42 0.06
C PRO A 4 -9.19 -19.42 -0.03
N ALA A 5 -10.25 -19.18 0.76
CA ALA A 5 -11.48 -19.98 0.80
C ALA A 5 -12.52 -19.44 -0.19
N ARG A 6 -13.33 -20.33 -0.77
CA ARG A 6 -14.52 -19.97 -1.56
C ARG A 6 -15.65 -19.63 -0.60
N LEU A 7 -16.63 -18.85 -1.07
CA LEU A 7 -17.83 -18.56 -0.27
C LEU A 7 -18.57 -19.85 0.15
N ASP A 8 -18.54 -20.88 -0.71
CA ASP A 8 -19.12 -22.18 -0.43
C ASP A 8 -18.43 -22.88 0.76
N ASP A 9 -17.11 -22.72 0.91
CA ASP A 9 -16.34 -23.27 2.04
C ASP A 9 -16.69 -22.56 3.37
N LEU A 10 -17.38 -21.42 3.32
CA LEU A 10 -17.74 -20.61 4.49
C LEU A 10 -19.16 -20.89 4.99
N LYS A 11 -19.96 -21.69 4.26
CA LYS A 11 -21.35 -22.01 4.64
C LYS A 11 -21.42 -22.68 6.02
N ASP A 12 -20.58 -23.68 6.25
CA ASP A 12 -20.51 -24.42 7.51
C ASP A 12 -20.02 -23.53 8.66
N LEU A 13 -19.13 -22.58 8.39
CA LEU A 13 -18.59 -21.67 9.40
C LEU A 13 -19.64 -20.65 9.87
N PHE A 14 -20.41 -20.08 8.94
CA PHE A 14 -21.36 -19.01 9.25
C PHE A 14 -22.81 -19.48 9.40
N GLY A 15 -23.13 -20.74 9.04
CA GLY A 15 -24.50 -21.27 9.05
C GLY A 15 -25.43 -20.48 8.14
N ARG A 16 -24.93 -20.09 6.96
CA ARG A 16 -25.63 -19.24 5.98
C ARG A 16 -25.37 -19.71 4.56
N GLU A 17 -26.34 -19.52 3.69
CA GLU A 17 -26.18 -19.75 2.25
C GLU A 17 -25.16 -18.79 1.64
N THR A 18 -24.52 -19.22 0.55
CA THR A 18 -23.47 -18.47 -0.15
C THR A 18 -23.93 -17.07 -0.56
N GLU A 19 -25.19 -16.95 -1.00
CA GLU A 19 -25.82 -15.69 -1.40
C GLU A 19 -25.94 -14.73 -0.21
N ALA A 20 -26.32 -15.24 0.96
CA ALA A 20 -26.43 -14.43 2.17
C ALA A 20 -25.06 -13.96 2.65
N ILE A 21 -24.05 -14.84 2.65
CA ILE A 21 -22.67 -14.48 2.99
C ILE A 21 -22.17 -13.39 2.02
N SER A 22 -22.36 -13.59 0.71
CA SER A 22 -21.97 -12.61 -0.32
C SER A 22 -22.67 -11.26 -0.11
N SER A 23 -23.99 -11.26 0.11
CA SER A 23 -24.77 -10.05 0.31
C SER A 23 -24.29 -9.28 1.54
N ILE A 24 -24.13 -9.95 2.68
CA ILE A 24 -23.65 -9.35 3.93
C ILE A 24 -22.24 -8.78 3.74
N SER A 25 -21.31 -9.57 3.19
CA SER A 25 -19.93 -9.11 2.99
C SER A 25 -19.84 -7.89 2.06
N ASN A 26 -20.60 -7.87 0.95
CA ASN A 26 -20.62 -6.73 0.06
C ASN A 26 -21.28 -5.51 0.71
N SER A 27 -22.40 -5.67 1.41
CA SER A 27 -23.07 -4.57 2.11
C SER A 27 -22.18 -3.93 3.17
N VAL A 28 -21.45 -4.73 3.96
CA VAL A 28 -20.49 -4.22 4.94
C VAL A 28 -19.34 -3.49 4.25
N ARG A 29 -18.76 -4.06 3.18
CA ARG A 29 -17.71 -3.40 2.39
C ARG A 29 -18.17 -2.05 1.85
N ASP A 30 -19.36 -2.01 1.26
CA ASP A 30 -19.90 -0.81 0.61
C ASP A 30 -20.22 0.26 1.66
N TYR A 31 -20.78 -0.13 2.81
CA TYR A 31 -20.98 0.77 3.95
C TYR A 31 -19.66 1.36 4.47
N LEU A 32 -18.63 0.52 4.67
CA LEU A 32 -17.31 0.96 5.13
C LEU A 32 -16.68 1.92 4.12
N ASN A 33 -16.75 1.61 2.83
CA ASN A 33 -16.20 2.46 1.79
C ASN A 33 -16.96 3.80 1.70
N HIS A 34 -18.29 3.78 1.69
CA HIS A 34 -19.09 5.00 1.66
C HIS A 34 -18.84 5.89 2.87
N THR A 35 -18.71 5.30 4.05
CA THR A 35 -18.60 6.06 5.31
C THR A 35 -17.17 6.51 5.59
N PHE A 36 -16.15 5.68 5.30
CA PHE A 36 -14.79 5.88 5.79
C PHE A 36 -13.71 5.97 4.68
N SER A 37 -14.08 5.95 3.39
CA SER A 37 -13.09 6.04 2.31
C SER A 37 -12.22 7.28 2.40
N HIS A 38 -12.77 8.44 2.81
CA HIS A 38 -12.00 9.67 3.00
C HIS A 38 -10.81 9.50 3.97
N LEU A 39 -10.96 8.69 5.04
CA LEU A 39 -9.88 8.37 5.98
C LEU A 39 -8.82 7.45 5.36
N LEU A 40 -9.23 6.61 4.41
CA LEU A 40 -8.36 5.68 3.68
C LEU A 40 -7.69 6.34 2.47
N LEU A 41 -8.13 7.52 2.03
CA LEU A 41 -7.49 8.26 0.95
C LEU A 41 -6.44 9.20 1.54
N PHE A 42 -6.86 10.11 2.42
CA PHE A 42 -5.96 10.96 3.18
C PHE A 42 -6.72 11.61 4.33
N ASP A 43 -6.39 11.25 5.57
CA ASP A 43 -7.01 11.84 6.75
C ASP A 43 -6.31 13.16 7.11
N SER A 44 -6.72 14.26 6.46
CA SER A 44 -6.13 15.59 6.65
C SER A 44 -6.30 16.17 8.06
N ASN A 45 -7.27 15.68 8.84
CA ASN A 45 -7.44 16.08 10.23
C ASN A 45 -6.36 15.48 11.14
N ARG A 46 -5.91 14.26 10.82
CA ARG A 46 -4.85 13.57 11.57
C ARG A 46 -3.46 13.87 11.00
N LEU A 47 -3.34 13.96 9.67
CA LEU A 47 -2.08 14.15 8.95
C LEU A 47 -1.76 15.65 8.78
N THR A 48 -1.69 16.34 9.91
CA THR A 48 -1.29 17.75 9.99
C THR A 48 0.20 17.92 9.76
N GLU A 49 0.65 19.16 9.54
CA GLU A 49 2.08 19.50 9.41
C GLU A 49 2.89 18.98 10.61
N ASP A 50 2.42 19.19 11.84
CA ASP A 50 3.09 18.71 13.05
C ASP A 50 3.24 17.18 13.05
N THR A 51 2.20 16.46 12.61
CA THR A 51 2.23 15.00 12.55
C THR A 51 3.24 14.50 11.51
N LEU A 52 3.27 15.13 10.33
CA LEU A 52 4.25 14.82 9.28
C LEU A 52 5.69 15.14 9.71
N GLN A 53 5.89 16.21 10.48
CA GLN A 53 7.20 16.51 11.09
C GLN A 53 7.62 15.44 12.10
N VAL A 54 6.71 14.96 12.95
CA VAL A 54 6.97 13.85 13.86
C VAL A 54 7.35 12.58 13.10
N TYR A 55 6.63 12.25 12.03
CA TYR A 55 6.91 11.08 11.20
C TYR A 55 8.27 11.16 10.51
N SER A 56 8.56 12.25 9.82
CA SER A 56 9.85 12.42 9.15
C SER A 56 11.03 12.40 10.12
N ARG A 57 10.88 13.00 11.30
CA ARG A 57 11.87 12.88 12.37
C ARG A 57 12.03 11.44 12.86
N ALA A 58 10.94 10.70 13.07
CA ALA A 58 11.00 9.31 13.52
C ALA A 58 11.74 8.42 12.50
N VAL A 59 11.46 8.60 11.21
CA VAL A 59 12.14 7.90 10.10
C VAL A 59 13.63 8.23 10.09
N PHE A 60 13.98 9.51 10.20
CA PHE A 60 15.38 9.96 10.26
C PHE A 60 16.12 9.38 11.47
N VAL A 61 15.56 9.48 12.67
CA VAL A 61 16.14 8.94 13.92
C VAL A 61 16.34 7.43 13.84
N LYS A 62 15.49 6.72 13.09
CA LYS A 62 15.63 5.28 12.87
C LYS A 62 16.83 4.89 11.99
N GLY A 63 17.42 5.85 11.27
CA GLY A 63 18.63 5.65 10.48
C GLY A 63 18.49 6.03 9.01
N ALA A 64 17.30 6.48 8.56
CA ALA A 64 17.10 6.92 7.19
C ALA A 64 17.93 8.17 6.87
N PRO A 65 18.57 8.26 5.69
CA PRO A 65 19.27 9.47 5.25
C PRO A 65 18.33 10.65 4.88
N LEU A 66 17.02 10.40 4.70
CA LEU A 66 16.05 11.44 4.32
C LEU A 66 15.40 12.09 5.55
N HIS A 67 15.43 13.43 5.60
CA HIS A 67 14.77 14.23 6.62
C HIS A 67 13.29 14.54 6.33
N THR A 68 12.78 14.12 5.18
CA THR A 68 11.45 14.46 4.65
C THR A 68 10.59 13.23 4.37
N CYS A 69 11.09 12.03 4.65
CA CYS A 69 10.34 10.79 4.41
C CYS A 69 9.28 10.60 5.50
N VAL A 70 7.99 10.71 5.16
CA VAL A 70 6.87 10.66 6.11
C VAL A 70 6.10 9.35 6.08
N GLY A 71 6.41 8.46 5.14
CA GLY A 71 5.71 7.19 4.98
C GLY A 71 6.28 6.37 3.85
N PHE A 72 5.81 5.13 3.76
CA PHE A 72 6.34 4.14 2.85
C PHE A 72 5.21 3.56 2.01
N ILE A 73 5.38 3.60 0.69
CA ILE A 73 4.42 3.08 -0.28
C ILE A 73 4.79 1.66 -0.70
N ASP A 74 3.79 0.78 -0.78
CA ASP A 74 3.98 -0.58 -1.25
C ASP A 74 2.77 -1.13 -2.01
N GLY A 75 3.06 -2.04 -2.95
CA GLY A 75 2.07 -2.80 -3.70
C GLY A 75 1.83 -4.16 -3.04
N THR A 76 0.68 -4.35 -2.41
CA THR A 76 0.32 -5.61 -1.74
C THR A 76 -0.52 -6.51 -2.65
N VAL A 77 -0.07 -7.75 -2.83
CA VAL A 77 -0.80 -8.79 -3.58
C VAL A 77 -1.66 -9.63 -2.63
N ARG A 78 -2.98 -9.66 -2.84
CA ARG A 78 -3.94 -10.51 -2.11
C ARG A 78 -4.39 -11.67 -3.01
N VAL A 79 -3.95 -12.87 -2.65
CA VAL A 79 -4.28 -14.10 -3.37
C VAL A 79 -5.77 -14.38 -3.23
N MET A 80 -6.40 -14.77 -4.34
CA MET A 80 -7.81 -15.17 -4.38
C MET A 80 -7.94 -16.57 -4.98
N CYS A 81 -9.09 -17.20 -4.75
CA CYS A 81 -9.42 -18.44 -5.46
C CYS A 81 -9.40 -18.18 -6.97
N ARG A 82 -9.05 -19.20 -7.75
CA ARG A 82 -9.12 -19.14 -9.21
C ARG A 82 -10.56 -18.80 -9.65
N PRO A 83 -10.81 -17.66 -10.31
CA PRO A 83 -12.15 -17.32 -10.75
C PRO A 83 -12.55 -18.19 -11.94
N MET A 84 -13.86 -18.30 -12.22
CA MET A 84 -14.34 -19.03 -13.40
C MET A 84 -14.08 -18.22 -14.68
N GLN A 85 -14.33 -16.91 -14.63
CA GLN A 85 -14.17 -15.97 -15.74
C GLN A 85 -12.97 -15.03 -15.51
N ASN A 86 -12.45 -14.43 -16.58
CA ASN A 86 -11.38 -13.42 -16.52
C ASN A 86 -10.11 -13.84 -15.74
N GLN A 87 -9.82 -15.13 -15.70
CA GLN A 87 -8.68 -15.71 -14.97
C GLN A 87 -7.35 -15.04 -15.33
N LYS A 88 -7.10 -14.85 -16.63
CA LYS A 88 -5.88 -14.22 -17.14
C LYS A 88 -5.70 -12.80 -16.60
N TYR A 89 -6.81 -12.06 -16.41
CA TYR A 89 -6.79 -10.66 -15.99
C TYR A 89 -6.31 -10.50 -14.54
N VAL A 90 -6.62 -11.46 -13.67
CA VAL A 90 -6.22 -11.45 -12.26
C VAL A 90 -5.04 -12.39 -11.96
N TYR A 91 -4.46 -13.04 -12.98
CA TYR A 91 -3.32 -13.92 -12.79
C TYR A 91 -2.03 -13.11 -12.63
N ASN A 92 -1.44 -13.12 -11.44
CA ASN A 92 -0.16 -12.47 -11.19
C ASN A 92 0.98 -13.42 -11.57
N GLY A 93 1.69 -13.12 -12.67
CA GLY A 93 2.77 -13.94 -13.19
C GLY A 93 3.97 -14.07 -12.24
N HIS A 94 4.27 -13.02 -11.47
CA HIS A 94 5.37 -13.02 -10.51
C HIS A 94 5.11 -13.95 -9.32
N LYS A 95 3.90 -13.91 -8.75
CA LYS A 95 3.48 -14.79 -7.64
C LYS A 95 2.95 -16.15 -8.10
N ARG A 96 2.72 -16.33 -9.42
CA ARG A 96 2.13 -17.53 -10.04
C ARG A 96 0.79 -17.94 -9.42
N LYS A 97 -0.03 -16.96 -9.03
CA LYS A 97 -1.34 -17.15 -8.39
C LYS A 97 -2.35 -16.13 -8.93
N HIS A 98 -3.64 -16.46 -8.83
CA HIS A 98 -4.71 -15.48 -9.05
C HIS A 98 -4.75 -14.54 -7.85
N ALA A 99 -4.74 -13.23 -8.10
CA ALA A 99 -4.64 -12.24 -7.06
C ALA A 99 -5.21 -10.89 -7.49
N LEU A 100 -5.60 -10.12 -6.48
CA LEU A 100 -5.85 -8.69 -6.58
C LEU A 100 -4.65 -7.95 -6.01
N LYS A 101 -4.41 -6.73 -6.51
CA LYS A 101 -3.40 -5.83 -5.99
C LYS A 101 -4.04 -4.66 -5.27
N TYR A 102 -3.39 -4.21 -4.21
CA TYR A 102 -3.70 -2.98 -3.50
C TYR A 102 -2.43 -2.15 -3.42
N GLN A 103 -2.58 -0.83 -3.48
CA GLN A 103 -1.49 0.08 -3.16
C GLN A 103 -1.81 0.74 -1.84
N SER A 104 -0.81 0.85 -0.98
CA SER A 104 -0.98 1.49 0.30
C SER A 104 0.25 2.24 0.74
N VAL A 105 0.03 3.33 1.48
CA VAL A 105 1.05 4.07 2.21
C VAL A 105 0.83 3.83 3.68
N ILE A 106 1.89 3.47 4.40
CA ILE A 106 1.86 3.31 5.86
C ILE A 106 2.81 4.32 6.49
N ALA A 107 2.32 4.96 7.55
CA ALA A 107 3.07 5.93 8.33
C ALA A 107 3.93 5.23 9.41
N PRO A 108 4.90 5.94 10.01
CA PRO A 108 5.76 5.40 11.08
C PRO A 108 5.02 4.90 12.33
N ASP A 109 3.78 5.35 12.58
CA ASP A 109 2.94 4.84 13.66
C ASP A 109 2.24 3.51 13.32
N GLY A 110 2.45 2.99 12.10
CA GLY A 110 1.88 1.73 11.62
C GLY A 110 0.46 1.86 11.05
N ILE A 111 -0.08 3.08 10.95
CA ILE A 111 -1.40 3.33 10.38
C ILE A 111 -1.29 3.49 8.86
N ILE A 112 -2.21 2.85 8.11
CA ILE A 112 -2.35 3.10 6.68
C ILE A 112 -2.98 4.46 6.47
N ILE A 113 -2.29 5.31 5.72
CA ILE A 113 -2.66 6.71 5.49
C ILE A 113 -3.22 6.94 4.09
N HIS A 114 -3.01 5.98 3.18
CA HIS A 114 -3.61 5.92 1.87
C HIS A 114 -3.76 4.46 1.45
N LEU A 115 -4.92 4.03 0.94
CA LEU A 115 -5.23 2.68 0.48
C LEU A 115 -6.09 2.73 -0.78
N ARG A 116 -5.62 2.08 -1.85
CA ARG A 116 -6.34 1.99 -3.12
C ARG A 116 -6.36 0.58 -3.68
N GLY A 117 -7.44 0.30 -4.39
CA GLY A 117 -7.73 -1.00 -5.00
C GLY A 117 -9.15 -1.45 -4.67
N PRO A 118 -9.50 -2.70 -5.01
CA PRO A 118 -8.64 -3.68 -5.66
C PRO A 118 -8.32 -3.33 -7.12
N TYR A 119 -7.11 -3.67 -7.55
CA TYR A 119 -6.65 -3.66 -8.93
C TYR A 119 -6.42 -5.10 -9.40
N ALA A 120 -6.47 -5.34 -10.72
CA ALA A 120 -6.11 -6.63 -11.27
C ALA A 120 -4.66 -7.00 -10.95
N GLY A 121 -4.42 -8.27 -10.60
CA GLY A 121 -3.09 -8.78 -10.25
C GLY A 121 -2.05 -8.69 -11.35
N THR A 122 -2.46 -8.50 -12.61
CA THR A 122 -1.58 -8.29 -13.77
C THR A 122 -1.02 -6.87 -13.87
N LEU A 123 -1.66 -5.89 -13.23
CA LEU A 123 -1.27 -4.49 -13.35
C LEU A 123 0.05 -4.21 -12.64
N HIS A 124 0.89 -3.38 -13.29
CA HIS A 124 2.17 -2.95 -12.74
C HIS A 124 1.97 -1.86 -11.68
N ASP A 125 2.85 -1.77 -10.70
CA ASP A 125 2.67 -0.86 -9.56
C ASP A 125 2.74 0.62 -9.96
N ALA A 126 3.58 0.97 -10.94
CA ALA A 126 3.57 2.29 -11.58
C ALA A 126 2.23 2.65 -12.25
N PHE A 127 1.54 1.70 -12.88
CA PHE A 127 0.21 1.94 -13.45
C PHE A 127 -0.80 2.18 -12.32
N ILE A 128 -0.76 1.35 -11.28
CA ILE A 128 -1.62 1.52 -10.11
C ILE A 128 -1.41 2.89 -9.46
N LEU A 129 -0.16 3.34 -9.34
CA LEU A 129 0.15 4.67 -8.80
C LEU A 129 -0.55 5.78 -9.57
N ARG A 130 -0.49 5.75 -10.90
CA ARG A 130 -1.16 6.74 -11.73
C ARG A 130 -2.69 6.76 -11.55
N GLU A 131 -3.29 5.60 -11.31
CA GLU A 131 -4.75 5.47 -11.13
C GLU A 131 -5.20 5.61 -9.65
N SER A 132 -4.26 5.78 -8.73
CA SER A 132 -4.53 5.72 -7.29
C SER A 132 -5.09 7.04 -6.72
N GLY A 133 -4.72 8.18 -7.31
CA GLY A 133 -4.98 9.49 -6.71
C GLY A 133 -3.96 9.91 -5.64
N LEU A 134 -2.94 9.08 -5.38
CA LEU A 134 -1.96 9.33 -4.31
C LEU A 134 -1.11 10.56 -4.58
N LEU A 135 -0.69 10.79 -5.82
CA LEU A 135 0.19 11.91 -6.16
C LEU A 135 -0.58 13.24 -6.05
N GLU A 136 -1.86 13.24 -6.39
CA GLU A 136 -2.77 14.37 -6.23
C GLU A 136 -2.97 14.71 -4.76
N ALA A 137 -3.28 13.71 -3.93
CA ALA A 137 -3.39 13.88 -2.48
C ALA A 137 -2.07 14.36 -1.85
N ALA A 138 -0.94 13.82 -2.32
CA ALA A 138 0.38 14.23 -1.86
C ALA A 138 0.74 15.67 -2.27
N ALA A 139 0.34 16.09 -3.47
CA ALA A 139 0.56 17.46 -3.94
C ALA A 139 -0.21 18.48 -3.10
N GLU A 140 -1.42 18.13 -2.66
CA GLU A 140 -2.25 18.97 -1.79
C GLU A 140 -1.74 19.02 -0.35
N HIS A 141 -1.20 17.92 0.17
CA HIS A 141 -0.97 17.75 1.61
C HIS A 141 0.49 17.51 2.04
N LEU A 142 1.48 17.43 1.15
CA LEU A 142 2.88 17.24 1.55
C LEU A 142 3.78 18.44 1.27
N LYS A 143 3.19 19.60 0.97
CA LYS A 143 3.93 20.86 0.77
C LYS A 143 3.45 21.90 1.77
N PHE A 144 4.21 22.08 2.85
CA PHE A 144 3.92 23.07 3.91
C PHE A 144 5.16 23.90 4.23
N GLY A 145 4.99 25.22 4.40
CA GLY A 145 6.06 26.09 4.88
C GLY A 145 7.37 26.08 4.05
N GLY A 146 7.30 25.72 2.76
CA GLY A 146 8.47 25.55 1.91
C GLY A 146 9.19 24.20 2.05
N LYS A 147 8.71 23.31 2.94
CA LYS A 147 9.14 21.91 3.06
C LYS A 147 8.33 21.03 2.10
N HIS A 148 9.01 20.06 1.50
CA HIS A 148 8.41 19.07 0.63
C HIS A 148 8.64 17.68 1.22
N ASP A 149 7.59 17.13 1.81
CA ASP A 149 7.59 15.77 2.35
C ASP A 149 7.32 14.74 1.24
N ILE A 150 7.92 13.56 1.40
CA ILE A 150 7.91 12.50 0.39
C ILE A 150 7.53 11.16 1.00
N PHE A 151 7.04 10.26 0.15
CA PHE A 151 6.96 8.85 0.45
C PHE A 151 8.16 8.12 -0.13
N TYR A 152 8.59 7.04 0.52
CA TYR A 152 9.60 6.15 -0.03
C TYR A 152 8.97 4.85 -0.52
N GLY A 153 9.24 4.50 -1.77
CA GLY A 153 8.63 3.36 -2.43
C GLY A 153 9.61 2.29 -2.85
N ASP A 154 9.07 1.18 -3.32
CA ASP A 154 9.87 0.19 -4.03
C ASP A 154 10.39 0.74 -5.37
N PRO A 155 11.36 0.04 -6.00
CA PRO A 155 11.88 0.48 -7.27
C PRO A 155 10.85 0.47 -8.41
N ALA A 156 9.71 -0.24 -8.30
CA ALA A 156 8.71 -0.36 -9.36
C ALA A 156 7.90 0.93 -9.56
N TYR A 157 7.88 1.83 -8.58
CA TYR A 157 7.26 3.16 -8.70
C TYR A 157 8.10 4.18 -9.49
N GLY A 158 9.43 3.98 -9.55
CA GLY A 158 10.35 4.97 -10.11
C GLY A 158 10.43 6.25 -9.29
N GLN A 159 11.17 7.24 -9.78
CA GLN A 159 11.21 8.58 -9.16
C GLN A 159 9.99 9.39 -9.60
N GLN A 160 9.31 10.02 -8.64
CA GLN A 160 8.13 10.86 -8.85
C GLN A 160 8.24 12.11 -7.96
N ASP A 161 7.44 13.14 -8.23
CA ASP A 161 7.49 14.39 -7.46
C ASP A 161 7.34 14.19 -5.94
N HIS A 162 6.51 13.24 -5.51
CA HIS A 162 6.25 12.95 -4.09
C HIS A 162 6.72 11.57 -3.64
N ILE A 163 7.41 10.82 -4.52
CA ILE A 163 7.86 9.46 -4.23
C ILE A 163 9.31 9.31 -4.63
N ILE A 164 10.15 8.97 -3.67
CA ILE A 164 11.53 8.57 -3.93
C ILE A 164 11.61 7.04 -3.96
N ALA A 165 12.26 6.52 -4.98
CA ALA A 165 12.58 5.10 -5.10
C ALA A 165 14.09 4.86 -4.89
N PRO A 166 14.53 3.64 -4.56
CA PRO A 166 15.93 3.26 -4.57
C PRO A 166 16.59 3.55 -5.93
N PHE A 167 17.89 3.86 -5.91
CA PHE A 167 18.67 4.01 -7.15
C PHE A 167 18.72 2.68 -7.91
N LYS A 168 18.65 2.73 -9.24
CA LYS A 168 18.73 1.56 -10.13
C LYS A 168 19.84 1.74 -11.15
N GLY A 169 20.66 0.71 -11.33
CA GLY A 169 21.69 0.68 -12.35
C GLY A 169 22.67 -0.47 -12.15
N ALA A 170 23.43 -0.80 -13.19
CA ALA A 170 24.51 -1.79 -13.10
C ALA A 170 25.76 -1.24 -12.38
N LEU A 171 25.91 0.09 -12.34
CA LEU A 171 27.03 0.80 -11.75
C LEU A 171 26.45 1.89 -10.82
N LEU A 172 26.17 1.52 -9.57
CA LEU A 172 25.81 2.46 -8.52
C LEU A 172 27.06 2.87 -7.76
N THR A 173 27.16 4.16 -7.40
CA THR A 173 28.24 4.64 -6.53
C THR A 173 28.10 4.05 -5.13
N GLU A 174 29.18 4.08 -4.33
CA GLU A 174 29.13 3.62 -2.93
C GLU A 174 28.09 4.40 -2.12
N ASP A 175 27.96 5.71 -2.35
CA ASP A 175 26.98 6.57 -1.68
C ASP A 175 25.53 6.21 -2.06
N GLU A 176 25.26 5.90 -3.33
CA GLU A 176 23.93 5.46 -3.79
C GLU A 176 23.52 4.11 -3.22
N GLN A 177 24.50 3.20 -3.10
CA GLN A 177 24.30 1.88 -2.48
C GLN A 177 24.02 2.02 -0.99
N GLU A 178 24.81 2.82 -0.27
CA GLU A 178 24.63 3.05 1.17
C GLU A 178 23.32 3.78 1.45
N PHE A 179 22.96 4.77 0.63
CA PHE A 179 21.66 5.43 0.71
C PHE A 179 20.49 4.43 0.58
N SER A 180 20.52 3.62 -0.50
CA SER A 180 19.45 2.66 -0.79
C SER A 180 19.36 1.58 0.28
N LYS A 181 20.50 1.14 0.80
CA LYS A 181 20.60 0.19 1.91
C LYS A 181 19.97 0.74 3.19
N ARG A 182 20.38 1.94 3.63
CA ARG A 182 19.84 2.58 4.84
C ARG A 182 18.34 2.84 4.75
N MET A 183 17.86 3.29 3.58
CA MET A 183 16.42 3.46 3.36
C MET A 183 15.67 2.12 3.40
N SER A 184 16.24 1.06 2.82
CA SER A 184 15.65 -0.28 2.82
C SER A 184 15.55 -0.86 4.24
N GLU A 185 16.58 -0.67 5.08
CA GLU A 185 16.59 -1.13 6.47
C GLU A 185 15.44 -0.52 7.29
N VAL A 186 15.15 0.77 7.10
CA VAL A 186 14.02 1.43 7.79
C VAL A 186 12.68 0.92 7.25
N ARG A 187 12.57 0.71 5.92
CA ARG A 187 11.36 0.19 5.27
C ARG A 187 10.94 -1.20 5.74
N VAL A 188 11.88 -2.06 6.18
CA VAL A 188 11.55 -3.41 6.70
C VAL A 188 10.52 -3.37 7.83
N SER A 189 10.61 -2.38 8.72
CA SER A 189 9.66 -2.22 9.84
C SER A 189 8.21 -2.00 9.37
N VAL A 190 8.07 -1.39 8.19
CA VAL A 190 6.80 -1.17 7.50
C VAL A 190 6.32 -2.43 6.78
N GLU A 191 7.21 -3.19 6.14
CA GLU A 191 6.84 -4.46 5.49
C GLU A 191 6.20 -5.43 6.49
N TRP A 192 6.60 -5.37 7.77
CA TRP A 192 5.94 -6.10 8.84
C TRP A 192 4.51 -5.61 9.12
N GLY A 193 4.24 -4.32 8.97
CA GLY A 193 2.89 -3.74 9.04
C GLY A 193 1.97 -4.31 7.95
N PHE A 194 2.41 -4.29 6.69
CA PHE A 194 1.67 -4.93 5.60
C PHE A 194 1.54 -6.44 5.79
N GLY A 195 2.59 -7.09 6.28
CA GLY A 195 2.59 -8.52 6.59
C GLY A 195 1.54 -8.92 7.62
N LYS A 196 1.23 -8.07 8.61
CA LYS A 196 0.15 -8.32 9.59
C LYS A 196 -1.22 -8.33 8.92
N ILE A 197 -1.46 -7.45 7.96
CA ILE A 197 -2.75 -7.34 7.25
C ILE A 197 -2.96 -8.55 6.33
N VAL A 198 -1.88 -9.05 5.71
CA VAL A 198 -1.98 -10.18 4.77
C VAL A 198 -2.20 -11.52 5.48
N ARG A 199 -1.84 -11.64 6.76
CA ARG A 199 -1.95 -12.89 7.54
C ARG A 199 -3.37 -13.22 8.01
N TYR A 200 -4.31 -12.28 7.94
CA TYR A 200 -5.72 -12.45 8.25
C TYR A 200 -6.57 -12.28 6.98
#